data_AF-A0A915NUW3-F1
#
_entry.id   AF-A0A915NUW3-F1
#
_cell.length_a   1.000
_cell.length_b   1.000
_cell.length_c   1.000
_cell.angle_alpha   90.00
_cell.angle_beta   90.00
_cell.angle_gamma   90.00
#
_symmetry.space_group_name_H-M   'P 1'
#
loop_
_entity.id
_entity.type
_entity.pdbx_description
1 polymer ?
#
loop_
_entity_poly.entity_id
_entity_poly.type
_entity_poly.pdbx_seq_one_letter_code
_entity_poly.pdbx_strand_id
1 'polypeptide(L)'
;MEDLQRKARLLENEIDMRLISLNKFHISNAGQTDIQSKSHSRRSFDSLTSEIESKLSKLSEINFQMQECFDKDKSVFNKTPQQHILRRHQDILRDYSAEFRRTHENIKNQLQRDELMEMTSTVNNRCRTTDYLTRENESISDCDRLLNDQISIAMSVREGLYSQSSGLGAINKRVHQLTSLIDFLEQKGFNQIQSFQE
;
A
#
# COMPACT_ATOMS: atom_id res chain seq x y z
N MET A 1 -12.38 47.32 34.58
CA MET A 1 -11.42 47.30 33.45
C MET A 1 -10.18 46.47 33.82
N GLU A 2 -9.57 46.67 34.99
CA GLU A 2 -8.45 45.83 35.48
C GLU A 2 -8.78 44.34 35.64
N ASP A 3 -9.97 43.97 36.13
CA ASP A 3 -10.34 42.55 36.28
C ASP A 3 -10.49 41.82 34.93
N LEU A 4 -10.98 42.52 33.90
CA LEU A 4 -11.06 42.01 32.52
C LEU A 4 -9.66 41.79 31.94
N GLN A 5 -8.73 42.71 32.19
CA GLN A 5 -7.32 42.56 31.79
C GLN A 5 -6.65 41.38 32.49
N ARG A 6 -6.90 41.19 33.80
CA ARG A 6 -6.36 40.04 34.54
C ARG A 6 -6.90 38.72 33.96
N LYS A 7 -8.20 38.67 33.66
CA LYS A 7 -8.84 37.49 33.06
C LYS A 7 -8.32 37.20 31.65
N ALA A 8 -8.09 38.23 30.84
CA ALA A 8 -7.46 38.09 29.52
C ALA A 8 -6.05 37.51 29.62
N ARG A 9 -5.19 38.04 30.49
CA ARG A 9 -3.81 37.52 30.68
C ARG A 9 -3.78 36.05 31.12
N LEU A 10 -4.73 35.64 31.98
CA LEU A 10 -4.84 34.24 32.39
C LEU A 10 -5.23 33.34 31.22
N LEU A 11 -6.20 33.75 30.40
CA LEU A 11 -6.60 33.00 29.22
C LEU A 11 -5.50 32.96 28.15
N GLU A 12 -4.76 34.05 27.97
CA GLU A 12 -3.60 34.10 27.06
C GLU A 12 -2.53 33.06 27.45
N ASN A 13 -2.15 33.03 28.74
CA ASN A 13 -1.20 32.02 29.23
C ASN A 13 -1.71 30.59 29.05
N GLU A 14 -3.01 30.37 29.28
CA GLU A 14 -3.62 29.06 29.06
C GLU A 14 -3.67 28.65 27.58
N ILE A 15 -3.92 29.60 26.67
CA ILE A 15 -3.90 29.38 25.22
C ILE A 15 -2.47 29.03 24.78
N ASP A 16 -1.47 29.77 25.24
CA ASP A 16 -0.06 29.53 24.95
C ASP A 16 0.37 28.10 25.33
N MET A 17 0.08 27.68 26.56
CA MET A 17 0.38 26.32 27.04
C MET A 17 -0.30 25.23 26.19
N ARG A 18 -1.52 25.50 25.70
CA ARG A 18 -2.25 24.56 24.84
C ARG A 18 -1.74 24.55 23.41
N LEU A 19 -1.34 25.69 22.86
CA LEU A 19 -0.67 25.76 21.56
C LEU A 19 0.66 25.02 21.57
N ILE A 20 1.47 25.17 22.63
CA ILE A 20 2.70 24.38 22.82
C ILE A 20 2.38 22.89 22.86
N SER A 21 1.33 22.50 23.58
CA SER A 21 0.90 21.10 23.66
C SER A 21 0.44 20.55 22.30
N LEU A 22 -0.29 21.36 21.53
CA LEU A 22 -0.74 21.04 20.17
C LEU A 22 0.44 20.89 19.21
N ASN A 23 1.44 21.77 19.31
CA ASN A 23 2.63 21.73 18.47
C ASN A 23 3.54 20.53 18.84
N LYS A 24 3.64 20.20 20.13
CA LYS A 24 4.31 18.97 20.58
C LYS A 24 3.59 17.72 20.10
N PHE A 25 2.26 17.74 20.10
CA PHE A 25 1.44 16.67 19.54
C PHE A 25 1.70 16.49 18.04
N HIS A 26 1.78 17.57 17.26
CA HIS A 26 2.16 17.54 15.85
C HIS A 26 3.50 16.83 15.61
N ILE A 27 4.54 17.22 16.36
CA ILE A 27 5.89 16.64 16.22
C ILE A 27 5.89 15.15 16.61
N SER A 28 5.21 14.80 17.71
CA SER A 28 5.19 13.42 18.22
C SER A 28 4.42 12.46 17.32
N ASN A 29 3.41 12.96 16.60
CA ASN A 29 2.59 12.16 15.70
C ASN A 29 3.27 11.87 14.35
N ALA A 30 4.32 12.61 13.97
CA ALA A 30 5.04 12.44 12.70
C ALA A 30 5.80 11.11 12.53
N GLY A 31 5.97 10.33 13.59
CA GLY A 31 6.68 9.05 13.55
C GLY A 31 5.86 7.82 13.93
N GLN A 32 4.56 7.96 14.24
CA GLN A 32 3.76 6.83 14.70
C GLN A 32 3.22 5.98 13.54
N THR A 33 3.58 4.71 13.53
CA THR A 33 3.17 3.73 12.51
C THR A 33 1.99 2.85 12.93
N ASP A 34 1.65 2.82 14.22
CA ASP A 34 0.59 1.96 14.76
C ASP A 34 -0.82 2.55 14.55
N ILE A 35 -1.75 1.72 14.07
CA ILE A 35 -3.12 2.11 13.71
C ILE A 35 -3.92 2.47 14.97
N GLN A 36 -3.72 1.73 16.07
CA GLN A 36 -4.44 1.98 17.32
C GLN A 36 -3.99 3.29 17.97
N SER A 37 -2.70 3.63 17.83
CA SER A 37 -2.14 4.89 18.31
C SER A 37 -2.64 6.08 17.48
N LYS A 38 -2.79 5.94 16.15
CA LYS A 38 -3.34 6.98 15.26
C LYS A 38 -4.79 7.36 15.58
N SER A 39 -5.67 6.40 15.86
CA SER A 39 -7.07 6.69 16.24
C SER A 39 -7.17 7.43 17.58
N HIS A 40 -6.33 7.06 18.55
CA HIS A 40 -6.24 7.78 19.82
C HIS A 40 -5.64 9.18 19.65
N SER A 41 -4.65 9.31 18.77
CA SER A 41 -4.02 10.57 18.38
C SER A 41 -5.05 11.53 17.79
N ARG A 42 -5.89 11.07 16.84
CA ARG A 42 -6.95 11.90 16.24
C ARG A 42 -7.96 12.43 17.26
N ARG A 43 -8.44 11.58 18.17
CA ARG A 43 -9.35 12.01 19.24
C ARG A 43 -8.71 13.04 20.17
N SER A 44 -7.43 12.85 20.50
CA SER A 44 -6.66 13.79 21.33
C SER A 44 -6.47 15.13 20.62
N PHE A 45 -6.21 15.10 19.30
CA PHE A 45 -6.13 16.29 18.46
C PHE A 45 -7.46 17.05 18.43
N ASP A 46 -8.57 16.37 18.15
CA ASP A 46 -9.90 16.99 18.07
C ASP A 46 -10.28 17.62 19.43
N SER A 47 -9.95 16.96 20.53
CA SER A 47 -10.16 17.48 21.88
C SER A 47 -9.32 18.72 22.18
N LEU A 48 -8.02 18.72 21.84
CA LEU A 48 -7.14 19.87 22.04
C LEU A 48 -7.56 21.06 21.19
N THR A 49 -7.93 20.78 19.94
CA THR A 49 -8.46 21.75 18.98
C THR A 49 -9.72 22.43 19.50
N SER A 50 -10.70 21.65 19.94
CA SER A 50 -11.96 22.19 20.49
C SER A 50 -11.74 23.02 21.77
N GLU A 51 -10.80 22.60 22.63
CA GLU A 51 -10.46 23.36 23.83
C GLU A 51 -9.81 24.71 23.48
N ILE A 52 -8.89 24.76 22.52
CA ILE A 52 -8.25 26.00 22.07
C ILE A 52 -9.28 26.94 21.43
N GLU A 53 -10.17 26.42 20.57
CA GLU A 53 -11.26 27.21 19.98
C GLU A 53 -12.16 27.82 21.06
N SER A 54 -12.58 27.04 22.05
CA SER A 54 -13.39 27.52 23.17
C SER A 54 -12.69 28.66 23.94
N LYS A 55 -11.38 28.54 24.16
CA LYS A 55 -10.59 29.58 24.85
C LYS A 55 -10.39 30.83 23.99
N LEU A 56 -10.15 30.68 22.69
CA LEU A 56 -10.06 31.80 21.75
C LEU A 56 -11.39 32.56 21.67
N SER A 57 -12.53 31.86 21.63
CA SER A 57 -13.86 32.50 21.69
C SER A 57 -14.06 33.30 22.98
N LYS A 58 -13.68 32.74 24.14
CA LYS A 58 -13.76 33.44 25.43
C LYS A 58 -12.85 34.66 25.50
N LEU A 59 -11.64 34.56 24.95
CA LEU A 59 -10.71 35.70 24.88
C LEU A 59 -11.24 36.79 23.94
N SER A 60 -11.86 36.40 22.81
CA SER A 60 -12.55 37.32 21.91
C SER A 60 -13.71 38.05 22.60
N GLU A 61 -14.53 37.35 23.38
CA GLU A 61 -15.62 37.94 24.16
C GLU A 61 -15.09 38.94 25.21
N ILE A 62 -14.02 38.58 25.91
CA ILE A 62 -13.38 39.47 26.89
C ILE A 62 -12.77 40.70 26.20
N ASN A 63 -12.18 40.55 25.02
CA ASN A 63 -11.69 41.67 24.22
C ASN A 63 -12.83 42.59 23.76
N PHE A 64 -13.99 42.02 23.39
CA PHE A 64 -15.18 42.80 23.07
C PHE A 64 -15.70 43.57 24.30
N GLN A 65 -15.77 42.93 25.47
CA GLN A 65 -16.16 43.58 26.73
C GLN A 65 -15.16 44.68 27.14
N MET A 66 -13.86 44.46 26.93
CA MET A 66 -12.83 45.51 27.16
C MET A 66 -13.00 46.70 26.22
N GLN A 67 -13.34 46.44 24.96
CA GLN A 67 -13.63 47.49 23.97
C GLN A 67 -14.90 48.27 24.34
N GLU A 68 -15.96 47.57 24.76
CA GLU A 68 -17.21 48.22 25.21
C GLU A 68 -16.99 49.08 26.47
N CYS A 69 -16.18 48.61 27.42
CA CYS A 69 -15.76 49.41 28.58
C CYS A 69 -14.95 50.64 28.17
N PHE A 70 -14.08 50.51 27.16
CA PHE A 70 -13.29 51.62 26.63
C PHE A 70 -14.17 52.67 25.95
N ASP A 71 -15.15 52.25 25.14
CA ASP A 71 -16.07 53.15 24.43
C ASP A 71 -17.02 53.89 25.37
N LYS A 72 -17.39 53.28 26.51
CA LYS A 72 -18.21 53.89 27.56
C LYS A 72 -17.44 54.92 28.42
N ASP A 73 -16.11 54.86 28.46
CA ASP A 73 -15.30 55.77 29.28
C ASP A 73 -15.10 57.13 28.59
N LYS A 74 -15.77 58.16 29.14
CA LYS A 74 -15.72 59.55 28.63
C LYS A 74 -14.46 60.30 29.06
N SER A 75 -13.65 59.75 29.96
CA SER A 75 -12.43 60.42 30.46
C SER A 75 -11.33 60.44 29.41
N VAL A 76 -10.93 61.61 28.93
CA VAL A 76 -9.89 61.79 27.89
C VAL A 76 -8.48 61.42 28.40
N PHE A 77 -8.23 61.58 29.70
CA PHE A 77 -6.90 61.42 30.30
C PHE A 77 -6.38 59.97 30.35
N ASN A 78 -7.27 58.97 30.40
CA ASN A 78 -6.90 57.55 30.46
C ASN A 78 -6.92 56.85 29.10
N LYS A 79 -7.28 57.56 28.01
CA LYS A 79 -7.54 56.94 26.71
C LYS A 79 -6.28 56.36 26.08
N THR A 80 -5.16 57.08 26.08
CA THR A 80 -3.95 56.63 25.37
C THR A 80 -3.38 55.32 25.93
N PRO A 81 -3.15 55.15 27.25
CA PRO A 81 -2.64 53.89 27.80
C PRO A 81 -3.64 52.73 27.64
N GLN A 82 -4.93 52.98 27.84
CA GLN A 82 -5.97 51.96 27.70
C GLN A 82 -6.16 51.51 26.23
N GLN A 83 -6.03 52.41 25.27
CA GLN A 83 -6.03 52.08 23.84
C GLN A 83 -4.86 51.17 23.46
N HIS A 84 -3.66 51.46 23.97
CA HIS A 84 -2.50 50.61 23.71
C HIS A 84 -2.69 49.21 24.30
N ILE A 85 -3.24 49.09 25.51
CA ILE A 85 -3.52 47.80 26.15
C ILE A 85 -4.57 47.02 25.34
N LEU A 86 -5.67 47.65 24.95
CA LEU A 86 -6.71 47.01 24.15
C LEU A 86 -6.17 46.53 22.79
N ARG A 87 -5.41 47.40 22.10
CA ARG A 87 -4.77 47.05 20.83
C ARG A 87 -3.83 45.87 20.98
N ARG A 88 -3.04 45.83 22.06
CA ARG A 88 -2.16 44.70 22.36
C ARG A 88 -2.94 43.39 22.56
N HIS A 89 -4.03 43.42 23.31
CA HIS A 89 -4.88 42.22 23.49
C HIS A 89 -5.53 41.76 22.18
N GLN A 90 -5.90 42.68 21.28
CA GLN A 90 -6.38 42.35 19.93
C GLN A 90 -5.28 41.75 19.04
N ASP A 91 -4.07 42.32 19.08
CA ASP A 91 -2.92 41.80 18.35
C ASP A 91 -2.54 40.39 18.83
N ILE A 92 -2.47 40.17 20.15
CA ILE A 92 -2.20 38.85 20.75
C ILE A 92 -3.26 37.82 20.33
N LEU A 93 -4.55 38.17 20.40
CA LEU A 93 -5.63 37.28 19.96
C LEU A 93 -5.50 36.91 18.47
N ARG A 94 -5.13 37.89 17.62
CA ARG A 94 -4.91 37.65 16.19
C ARG A 94 -3.73 36.70 15.96
N ASP A 95 -2.63 36.91 16.66
CA ASP A 95 -1.42 36.10 16.54
C ASP A 95 -1.70 34.65 16.98
N TYR A 96 -2.37 34.46 18.13
CA TYR A 96 -2.78 33.11 18.58
C TYR A 96 -3.76 32.43 17.61
N SER A 97 -4.70 33.19 17.04
CA SER A 97 -5.64 32.63 16.04
C SER A 97 -4.93 32.20 14.76
N ALA A 98 -3.94 32.99 14.30
CA ALA A 98 -3.14 32.67 13.13
C ALA A 98 -2.24 31.45 13.38
N GLU A 99 -1.59 31.38 14.54
CA GLU A 99 -0.76 30.25 14.92
C GLU A 99 -1.58 28.96 15.08
N PHE A 100 -2.74 29.05 15.74
CA PHE A 100 -3.68 27.95 15.88
C PHE A 100 -4.09 27.41 14.52
N ARG A 101 -4.56 28.29 13.62
CA ARG A 101 -5.00 27.88 12.28
C ARG A 101 -3.87 27.23 11.49
N ARG A 102 -2.66 27.80 11.53
CA ARG A 102 -1.49 27.23 10.85
C ARG A 102 -1.16 25.83 11.36
N THR A 103 -1.11 25.65 12.67
CA THR A 103 -0.78 24.36 13.30
C THR A 103 -1.89 23.34 13.06
N HIS A 104 -3.15 23.76 13.15
CA HIS A 104 -4.31 22.94 12.89
C HIS A 104 -4.35 22.45 11.43
N GLU A 105 -4.17 23.33 10.44
CA GLU A 105 -4.11 22.95 9.02
C GLU A 105 -2.95 21.97 8.75
N ASN A 106 -1.79 22.20 9.34
CA ASN A 106 -0.64 21.29 9.20
C ASN A 106 -0.94 19.88 9.75
N ILE A 107 -1.44 19.79 10.98
CA ILE A 107 -1.79 18.49 11.60
C ILE A 107 -2.89 17.79 10.79
N LYS A 108 -3.91 18.53 10.36
CA LYS A 108 -5.01 17.98 9.54
C LYS A 108 -4.50 17.40 8.23
N ASN A 109 -3.64 18.14 7.52
CA ASN A 109 -3.04 17.68 6.26
C ASN A 109 -2.17 16.43 6.49
N GLN A 110 -1.45 16.38 7.60
CA GLN A 110 -0.66 15.21 7.96
C GLN A 110 -1.55 13.98 8.24
N LEU A 111 -2.60 14.14 9.05
CA LEU A 111 -3.55 13.05 9.31
C LEU A 111 -4.22 12.53 8.03
N GLN A 112 -4.59 13.43 7.11
CA GLN A 112 -5.14 13.04 5.81
C GLN A 112 -4.13 12.29 4.94
N ARG A 113 -2.86 12.71 4.94
CA ARG A 113 -1.78 11.98 4.25
C ARG A 113 -1.59 10.58 4.82
N ASP A 114 -1.65 10.45 6.15
CA ASP A 114 -1.50 9.16 6.82
C ASP A 114 -2.66 8.21 6.50
N GLU A 115 -3.89 8.73 6.43
CA GLU A 115 -5.09 7.97 6.01
C GLU A 115 -4.98 7.49 4.56
N LEU A 116 -4.49 8.34 3.65
CA LEU A 116 -4.25 7.96 2.26
C LEU A 116 -3.11 6.92 2.12
N MET A 117 -2.02 7.07 2.88
CA MET A 117 -0.93 6.09 2.93
C MET A 117 -1.40 4.73 3.44
N GLU A 118 -2.27 4.71 4.46
CA GLU A 118 -2.87 3.47 4.96
C GLU A 118 -3.71 2.78 3.88
N MET A 119 -4.56 3.53 3.19
CA MET A 119 -5.40 2.99 2.12
C MET A 119 -4.57 2.45 0.94
N THR A 120 -3.49 3.14 0.57
CA THR A 120 -2.58 2.65 -0.48
C THR A 120 -1.78 1.42 -0.06
N SER A 121 -1.31 1.34 1.19
CA SER A 121 -0.56 0.18 1.68
C SER A 121 -1.40 -1.11 1.73
N THR A 122 -2.66 -1.00 2.16
CA THR A 122 -3.61 -2.12 2.20
C THR A 122 -3.99 -2.60 0.79
N VAL A 123 -4.23 -1.66 -0.13
CA VAL A 123 -4.49 -1.97 -1.54
C VAL A 123 -3.25 -2.56 -2.22
N ASN A 124 -2.07 -2.01 -1.99
CA ASN A 124 -0.82 -2.48 -2.60
C ASN A 124 -0.45 -3.90 -2.13
N ASN A 125 -0.67 -4.22 -0.85
CA ASN A 125 -0.47 -5.59 -0.35
C ASN A 125 -1.46 -6.58 -0.98
N ARG A 126 -2.74 -6.20 -1.14
CA ARG A 126 -3.73 -7.05 -1.84
C ARG A 126 -3.42 -7.22 -3.32
N CYS A 127 -3.02 -6.13 -3.99
CA CYS A 127 -2.63 -6.14 -5.40
C CYS A 127 -1.43 -7.07 -5.61
N ARG A 128 -0.37 -6.93 -4.81
CA ARG A 128 0.83 -7.80 -4.88
C ARG A 128 0.52 -9.29 -4.73
N THR A 129 -0.34 -9.67 -3.80
CA THR A 129 -0.75 -11.07 -3.65
C THR A 129 -1.55 -11.54 -4.87
N THR A 130 -2.44 -10.71 -5.38
CA THR A 130 -3.28 -11.03 -6.55
C THR A 130 -2.44 -11.14 -7.83
N ASP A 131 -1.48 -10.23 -8.01
CA ASP A 131 -0.55 -10.20 -9.15
C ASP A 131 0.38 -11.43 -9.13
N TYR A 132 0.86 -11.81 -7.94
CA TYR A 132 1.65 -13.03 -7.77
C TYR A 132 0.86 -14.29 -8.17
N LEU A 133 -0.38 -14.44 -7.66
CA LEU A 133 -1.24 -15.57 -8.00
C LEU A 133 -1.62 -15.60 -9.49
N THR A 134 -1.81 -14.44 -10.11
CA THR A 134 -2.12 -14.35 -11.55
C THR A 134 -0.92 -14.81 -12.38
N ARG A 135 0.28 -14.35 -12.04
CA ARG A 135 1.52 -14.78 -12.70
C ARG A 135 1.80 -16.28 -12.52
N GLU A 136 1.50 -16.83 -11.35
CA GLU A 136 1.62 -18.27 -11.11
C GLU A 136 0.63 -19.06 -11.98
N ASN A 137 -0.63 -18.60 -12.09
CA ASN A 137 -1.62 -19.21 -12.98
C ASN A 137 -1.20 -19.17 -14.45
N GLU A 138 -0.64 -18.05 -14.92
CA GLU A 138 -0.07 -17.95 -16.27
C GLU A 138 1.04 -18.98 -16.47
N SER A 139 1.94 -19.10 -15.49
CA SER A 139 3.03 -20.08 -15.53
C SER A 139 2.54 -21.53 -15.54
N ILE A 140 1.49 -21.85 -14.77
CA ILE A 140 0.84 -23.17 -14.78
C ILE A 140 0.21 -23.44 -16.14
N SER A 141 -0.48 -22.47 -16.73
CA SER A 141 -1.06 -22.62 -18.06
C SER A 141 -0.01 -22.83 -19.14
N ASP A 142 1.15 -22.18 -19.04
CA ASP A 142 2.26 -22.39 -19.97
C ASP A 142 2.89 -23.77 -19.81
N CYS A 143 3.09 -24.22 -18.56
CA CYS A 143 3.55 -25.57 -18.26
C CYS A 143 2.58 -26.64 -18.79
N ASP A 144 1.27 -26.44 -18.66
CA ASP A 144 0.26 -27.37 -19.18
C ASP A 144 0.35 -27.49 -20.71
N ARG A 145 0.53 -26.37 -21.43
CA ARG A 145 0.75 -26.38 -22.88
C ARG A 145 2.03 -27.14 -23.27
N LEU A 146 3.14 -26.87 -22.58
CA LEU A 146 4.41 -27.55 -22.84
C LEU A 146 4.31 -29.06 -22.56
N LEU A 147 3.59 -29.46 -21.51
CA LEU A 147 3.34 -30.87 -21.22
C LEU A 147 2.50 -31.52 -22.31
N ASN A 148 1.44 -30.85 -22.78
CA ASN A 148 0.63 -31.34 -23.90
C ASN A 148 1.46 -31.52 -25.18
N ASP A 149 2.37 -30.59 -25.48
CA ASP A 149 3.28 -30.70 -26.62
C ASP A 149 4.23 -31.90 -26.46
N GLN A 150 4.79 -32.11 -25.26
CA GLN A 150 5.67 -33.24 -24.99
C GLN A 150 4.92 -34.59 -25.04
N ILE A 151 3.67 -34.64 -24.58
CA ILE A 151 2.81 -35.81 -24.72
C ILE A 151 2.56 -36.10 -26.20
N SER A 152 2.28 -35.07 -27.00
CA SER A 152 2.10 -35.20 -28.45
C SER A 152 3.36 -35.76 -29.14
N ILE A 153 4.53 -35.22 -28.82
CA ILE A 153 5.82 -35.72 -29.33
C ILE A 153 6.03 -37.18 -28.92
N ALA A 154 5.81 -37.51 -27.65
CA ALA A 154 5.96 -38.87 -27.14
C ALA A 154 5.02 -39.86 -27.82
N MET A 155 3.76 -39.48 -28.07
CA MET A 155 2.80 -40.28 -28.82
C MET A 155 3.26 -40.52 -30.26
N SER A 156 3.79 -39.50 -30.93
CA SER A 156 4.32 -39.60 -32.29
C SER A 156 5.54 -40.53 -32.36
N VAL A 157 6.48 -40.41 -31.42
CA VAL A 157 7.64 -41.30 -31.31
C VAL A 157 7.20 -42.74 -31.06
N ARG A 158 6.25 -42.94 -30.14
CA ARG A 158 5.70 -44.27 -29.83
C ARG A 158 5.09 -44.91 -31.06
N GLU A 159 4.24 -44.18 -31.80
CA GLU A 159 3.63 -44.66 -33.04
C GLU A 159 4.69 -45.01 -34.09
N GLY A 160 5.71 -44.15 -34.23
CA GLY A 160 6.86 -44.41 -35.09
C GLY A 160 7.61 -45.68 -34.74
N LEU A 161 7.86 -45.94 -33.45
CA LEU A 161 8.52 -47.16 -32.97
C LEU A 161 7.66 -48.41 -33.20
N TYR A 162 6.35 -48.34 -32.99
CA TYR A 162 5.44 -49.45 -33.31
C TYR A 162 5.46 -49.78 -34.80
N SER A 163 5.39 -48.76 -35.66
CA SER A 163 5.50 -48.94 -37.12
C SER A 163 6.85 -49.55 -37.53
N GLN A 164 7.96 -49.06 -36.95
CA GLN A 164 9.30 -49.61 -37.19
C GLN A 164 9.43 -51.06 -36.71
N SER A 165 8.91 -51.40 -35.53
CA SER A 165 8.92 -52.77 -35.01
C SER A 165 8.16 -53.73 -35.93
N SER A 166 6.99 -53.32 -36.43
CA SER A 166 6.23 -54.09 -37.42
C SER A 166 7.01 -54.27 -38.72
N GLY A 167 7.64 -53.20 -39.22
CA GLY A 167 8.51 -53.24 -40.40
C GLY A 167 9.71 -54.19 -40.24
N LEU A 168 10.39 -54.15 -39.09
CA LEU A 168 11.47 -55.09 -38.75
C LEU A 168 10.96 -56.53 -38.67
N GLY A 169 9.77 -56.75 -38.12
CA GLY A 169 9.12 -58.06 -38.14
C GLY A 169 8.88 -58.58 -39.56
N ALA A 170 8.45 -57.72 -40.48
CA ALA A 170 8.28 -58.07 -41.89
C ALA A 170 9.62 -58.37 -42.59
N ILE A 171 10.66 -57.57 -42.32
CA ILE A 171 12.02 -57.82 -42.81
C ILE A 171 12.53 -59.16 -42.29
N ASN A 172 12.38 -59.42 -40.99
CA ASN A 172 12.84 -60.66 -40.38
C ASN A 172 12.18 -61.88 -41.04
N LYS A 173 10.87 -61.83 -41.32
CA LYS A 173 10.16 -62.88 -42.07
C LYS A 173 10.74 -63.09 -43.47
N ARG A 174 11.05 -62.01 -44.20
CA ARG A 174 11.66 -62.11 -45.54
C ARG A 174 13.07 -62.69 -45.47
N VAL A 175 13.88 -62.29 -44.48
CA VAL A 175 15.22 -62.86 -44.27
C VAL A 175 15.13 -64.36 -43.97
N HIS A 176 14.22 -64.78 -43.10
CA HIS A 176 14.00 -66.20 -42.83
C HIS A 176 13.55 -66.97 -44.08
N GLN A 177 12.70 -66.38 -44.93
CA GLN A 177 12.35 -66.98 -46.21
C GLN A 177 13.58 -67.13 -47.12
N LEU A 178 14.43 -66.10 -47.23
CA LEU A 178 15.67 -66.18 -48.00
C LEU A 178 16.62 -67.26 -47.47
N THR A 179 16.82 -67.34 -46.15
CA THR A 179 17.63 -68.40 -45.53
C THR A 179 17.07 -69.78 -45.88
N SER A 180 15.76 -69.99 -45.75
CA SER A 180 15.14 -71.28 -46.11
C SER A 180 15.30 -71.64 -47.59
N LEU A 181 15.30 -70.65 -48.49
CA LEU A 181 15.56 -70.87 -49.91
C LEU A 181 17.03 -71.23 -50.17
N ILE A 182 17.97 -70.60 -49.46
CA ILE A 182 19.39 -70.94 -49.55
C ILE A 182 19.62 -72.37 -49.06
N ASP A 183 19.10 -72.74 -47.90
CA ASP A 183 19.20 -74.11 -47.35
C ASP A 183 18.62 -75.15 -48.33
N PHE A 184 17.49 -74.83 -48.97
CA PHE A 184 16.89 -75.67 -50.00
C PHE A 184 17.77 -75.80 -51.25
N LEU A 185 18.38 -74.71 -51.72
CA LEU A 185 19.29 -74.74 -52.85
C LEU A 185 20.57 -75.51 -52.54
N GLU A 186 21.11 -75.39 -51.33
CA GLU A 186 22.25 -76.19 -50.87
C GLU A 186 21.89 -77.67 -50.87
N GLN A 187 20.77 -78.08 -50.26
CA GLN A 187 20.33 -79.49 -50.27
C GLN A 187 20.14 -80.04 -51.69
N LYS A 188 19.55 -79.25 -52.59
CA LYS A 188 19.36 -79.66 -53.99
C LYS A 188 20.69 -79.81 -54.73
N GLY A 189 21.66 -78.93 -54.45
CA GLY A 189 23.03 -79.03 -54.97
C GLY A 189 23.75 -80.29 -54.48
N PHE A 190 23.67 -80.59 -53.18
CA PHE A 190 24.24 -81.82 -52.62
C PHE A 190 23.63 -83.08 -53.23
N ASN A 191 22.30 -83.14 -53.37
CA ASN A 191 21.62 -84.28 -53.99
C ASN A 191 22.01 -84.46 -55.47
N GLN A 192 22.22 -83.37 -56.22
CA GLN A 192 22.71 -83.47 -57.60
C GLN A 192 24.14 -84.03 -57.66
N ILE A 193 25.04 -83.58 -56.79
CA ILE A 193 26.42 -84.09 -56.76
C ILE A 193 26.45 -85.58 -56.40
N GLN A 194 25.60 -86.00 -55.45
CA GLN A 194 25.50 -87.40 -55.04
C GLN A 194 24.93 -88.29 -56.16
N SER A 195 23.98 -87.79 -56.96
CA SER A 195 23.45 -88.50 -58.14
C SER A 195 24.44 -88.62 -59.32
N PHE A 196 25.56 -87.90 -59.30
CA PHE A 196 26.64 -88.01 -60.30
C PHE A 196 27.76 -88.97 -59.87
N GLN A 197 27.75 -89.47 -58.62
CA GLN A 197 28.74 -90.41 -58.09
C GLN A 197 28.26 -91.88 -58.01
N GLU A 198 27.00 -92.16 -58.34
CA GLU A 198 26.45 -93.51 -58.59
C GLU A 198 26.38 -93.80 -60.10
#